data_AF-A0A939UX39-F1
#
_entry.id   AF-A0A939UX39-F1
#
_cell.length_a   1.000
_cell.length_b   1.000
_cell.length_c   1.000
_cell.angle_alpha   90.00
_cell.angle_beta   90.00
_cell.angle_gamma   90.00
#
_symmetry.space_group_name_H-M   'P 1'
#
loop_
_entity.id
_entity.type
_entity.pdbx_description
1 polymer ?
#
loop_
_entity_poly.entity_id
_entity_poly.type
_entity_poly.pdbx_seq_one_letter_code
_entity_poly.pdbx_strand_id
1 'polypeptide(L)'
;MVIDVYEQYFSAECVYNEIPRRAAIVKLTSDSEKGNIRYTVSVNFFPFRDPEDFCISYDAYSEKEIYNARGRRSKKREAGFMKTLHEEADAIAEEMGGRIFWDSPLLEERRG
;
A
#
# COMPACT_ATOMS: atom_id res chain seq x y z
N MET A 1 -2.69 -7.34 -16.44
CA MET A 1 -2.13 -5.96 -16.54
C MET A 1 -2.35 -5.34 -15.19
N VAL A 2 -1.27 -4.99 -14.50
CA VAL A 2 -1.29 -4.40 -13.17
C VAL A 2 -1.36 -2.88 -13.30
N ILE A 3 -2.24 -2.25 -12.51
CA ILE A 3 -2.42 -0.81 -12.46
C ILE A 3 -2.47 -0.38 -11.00
N ASP A 4 -1.71 0.64 -10.64
CA ASP A 4 -1.79 1.29 -9.33
C ASP A 4 -3.01 2.22 -9.32
N VAL A 5 -4.10 1.78 -8.68
CA VAL A 5 -5.32 2.58 -8.50
C VAL A 5 -5.06 3.73 -7.53
N TYR A 6 -4.23 3.45 -6.51
CA TYR A 6 -3.78 4.38 -5.50
C TYR A 6 -2.33 4.05 -5.15
N GLU A 7 -1.51 5.09 -5.00
CA GLU A 7 -0.17 5.00 -4.44
C GLU A 7 0.12 6.27 -3.63
N GLN A 8 0.55 6.10 -2.38
CA GLN A 8 0.95 7.23 -1.54
C GLN A 8 2.03 6.85 -0.55
N TYR A 9 2.91 7.81 -0.27
CA TYR A 9 4.01 7.68 0.68
C TYR A 9 3.66 8.43 1.96
N PHE A 10 3.88 7.77 3.09
CA PHE A 10 3.60 8.30 4.42
C PHE A 10 4.80 8.16 5.33
N SER A 11 4.88 9.05 6.30
CA SER A 11 5.69 8.79 7.49
C SER A 11 5.13 7.56 8.18
N ALA A 12 5.99 6.71 8.72
CA ALA A 12 5.59 5.47 9.36
C ALA A 12 6.62 5.05 10.41
N GLU A 13 6.30 4.06 11.23
CA GLU A 13 7.24 3.46 12.17
C GLU A 13 7.14 1.95 12.07
N CYS A 14 8.26 1.27 11.81
CA CYS A 14 8.36 -0.18 11.86
C CYS A 14 9.80 -0.55 12.18
N VAL A 15 10.02 -1.61 12.94
CA VAL A 15 11.33 -2.22 13.11
C VAL A 15 11.26 -3.63 12.55
N TYR A 16 12.14 -3.93 11.60
CA TYR A 16 12.16 -5.23 10.96
C TYR A 16 13.59 -5.63 10.68
N ASN A 17 13.94 -6.85 11.05
CA ASN A 17 15.33 -7.33 11.02
C ASN A 17 16.30 -6.32 11.68
N GLU A 18 15.92 -5.74 12.83
CA GLU A 18 16.71 -4.75 13.59
C GLU A 18 16.93 -3.39 12.90
N ILE A 19 16.35 -3.18 11.72
CA ILE A 19 16.46 -1.92 10.98
C ILE A 19 15.21 -1.07 11.22
N PRO A 20 15.34 0.16 11.74
CA PRO A 20 14.22 1.07 11.86
C PRO A 20 13.83 1.63 10.50
N ARG A 21 12.55 1.54 10.18
CA ARG A 21 11.92 2.06 8.98
C ARG A 21 10.96 3.17 9.36
N ARG A 22 11.12 4.33 8.71
CA ARG A 22 10.47 5.59 9.11
C ARG A 22 9.47 6.10 8.08
N ALA A 23 9.27 5.34 7.01
CA ALA A 23 8.30 5.63 5.99
C ALA A 23 7.65 4.34 5.51
N ALA A 24 6.47 4.47 4.95
CA ALA A 24 5.75 3.40 4.27
C ALA A 24 5.14 3.90 2.98
N ILE A 25 5.08 3.04 1.99
CA ILE A 25 4.28 3.23 0.78
C ILE A 25 3.06 2.33 0.87
N VAL A 26 1.89 2.92 0.69
CA VAL A 26 0.61 2.23 0.65
C VAL A 26 0.12 2.23 -0.79
N LYS A 27 -0.24 1.05 -1.29
CA LYS A 27 -0.79 0.90 -2.64
C LYS A 27 -2.10 0.13 -2.65
N LEU A 28 -2.98 0.51 -3.57
CA LEU A 28 -4.08 -0.32 -4.03
C LEU A 28 -3.82 -0.66 -5.49
N THR A 29 -3.53 -1.92 -5.78
CA THR A 29 -3.26 -2.38 -7.13
C THR A 29 -4.43 -3.16 -7.68
N SER A 30 -4.63 -3.07 -8.99
CA SER A 30 -5.61 -3.85 -9.73
C SER A 30 -4.90 -4.66 -10.80
N ASP A 31 -5.05 -5.98 -10.77
CA ASP A 31 -4.56 -6.86 -11.83
C ASP A 31 -5.72 -7.49 -12.59
N SER A 32 -5.75 -7.24 -13.90
CA SER A 32 -6.64 -7.89 -14.84
C SER A 32 -5.88 -8.97 -15.60
N GLU A 33 -5.90 -10.21 -15.11
CA GLU A 33 -5.30 -11.36 -15.78
C GLU A 33 -6.38 -12.40 -16.13
N LYS A 34 -6.35 -12.92 -17.37
CA LYS A 34 -7.23 -14.01 -17.86
C LYS A 34 -8.73 -13.81 -17.59
N GLY A 35 -9.22 -12.57 -17.62
CA GLY A 35 -10.65 -12.23 -17.42
C GLY A 35 -11.10 -12.19 -15.96
N ASN A 36 -10.18 -12.36 -15.01
CA ASN A 36 -10.39 -12.09 -13.60
C ASN A 36 -9.80 -10.73 -13.24
N ILE A 37 -10.46 -10.06 -12.31
CA ILE A 37 -9.97 -8.84 -11.69
C ILE A 37 -9.63 -9.11 -10.23
N ARG A 38 -8.37 -8.83 -9.88
CA ARG A 38 -7.86 -8.88 -8.52
C ARG A 38 -7.59 -7.46 -8.04
N TYR A 39 -7.94 -7.18 -6.79
CA TYR A 39 -7.50 -5.98 -6.08
C TYR A 39 -6.71 -6.37 -4.84
N THR A 40 -5.54 -5.75 -4.68
CA THR A 40 -4.61 -6.02 -3.59
C THR A 40 -4.23 -4.72 -2.92
N VAL A 41 -4.31 -4.68 -1.60
CA VAL A 41 -3.72 -3.61 -0.79
C VAL A 41 -2.33 -4.06 -0.39
N SER A 42 -1.33 -3.21 -0.54
CA SER A 42 0.02 -3.50 -0.07
C SER A 42 0.61 -2.35 0.73
N VAL A 43 1.43 -2.73 1.71
CA VAL A 43 2.20 -1.83 2.56
C VAL A 43 3.65 -2.25 2.48
N ASN A 44 4.52 -1.28 2.23
CA ASN A 44 5.95 -1.52 2.24
C ASN A 44 6.63 -0.46 3.10
N PHE A 45 7.26 -0.89 4.19
CA PHE A 45 8.06 0.00 5.02
C PHE A 45 9.46 0.15 4.45
N PHE A 46 10.07 1.32 4.51
CA PHE A 46 11.44 1.48 4.06
C PHE A 46 12.24 2.41 4.98
N PRO A 47 13.59 2.24 5.02
CA PRO A 47 14.44 3.20 5.68
C PRO A 47 14.23 4.57 5.04
N PHE A 48 13.91 5.57 5.85
CA PHE A 48 13.75 6.94 5.40
C PHE A 48 14.51 7.83 6.36
N ARG A 49 15.68 8.31 5.93
CA ARG A 49 16.56 9.16 6.73
C ARG A 49 16.54 10.62 6.28
N ASP A 50 16.25 10.85 5.01
CA ASP A 50 16.21 12.15 4.35
C ASP A 50 15.10 12.15 3.30
N PRO A 51 14.42 13.29 3.02
CA PRO A 51 13.53 13.47 1.86
C PRO A 51 14.04 12.97 0.50
N GLU A 52 15.35 12.80 0.29
CA GLU A 52 15.89 12.20 -0.94
C GLU A 52 15.98 10.65 -0.91
N ASP A 53 15.76 10.03 0.25
CA ASP A 53 15.99 8.61 0.52
C ASP A 53 14.71 7.77 0.36
N PHE A 54 14.23 7.61 -0.88
CA PHE A 54 13.13 6.71 -1.23
C PHE A 54 13.62 5.33 -1.64
N CYS A 55 14.62 4.78 -0.96
CA CYS A 55 15.10 3.41 -1.18
C CYS A 55 14.07 2.39 -0.68
N ILE A 56 13.04 2.14 -1.50
CA ILE A 56 12.03 1.10 -1.24
C ILE A 56 12.75 -0.24 -1.15
N SER A 57 12.70 -0.83 0.04
CA SER A 57 13.26 -2.15 0.30
C SER A 57 12.18 -3.22 0.10
N TYR A 58 12.50 -4.34 -0.54
CA TYR A 58 11.53 -5.42 -0.79
C TYR A 58 11.39 -6.39 0.40
N ASP A 59 12.26 -6.27 1.40
CA ASP A 59 12.26 -7.15 2.58
C ASP A 59 11.12 -6.84 3.57
N ALA A 60 10.50 -5.68 3.41
CA ALA A 60 9.58 -5.01 4.31
C ALA A 60 8.14 -4.94 3.81
N TYR A 61 7.78 -5.90 2.97
CA TYR A 61 6.58 -5.87 2.16
C TYR A 61 5.53 -6.85 2.68
N SER A 62 4.30 -6.39 2.80
CA SER A 62 3.15 -7.26 3.00
C SER A 62 1.98 -6.79 2.16
N GLU A 63 1.16 -7.74 1.72
CA GLU A 63 0.02 -7.47 0.87
C GLU A 63 -1.17 -8.37 1.23
N LYS A 64 -2.37 -7.86 0.93
CA LYS A 64 -3.62 -8.57 1.16
C LYS A 64 -4.53 -8.44 -0.06
N GLU A 65 -4.97 -9.58 -0.57
CA GLU A 65 -6.02 -9.63 -1.59
C GLU A 65 -7.36 -9.25 -0.92
N ILE A 66 -7.95 -8.14 -1.35
CA ILE A 66 -9.24 -7.66 -0.83
C ILE A 66 -10.41 -8.03 -1.76
N TYR A 67 -10.10 -8.43 -3.00
CA TYR A 67 -11.11 -8.86 -3.96
C TYR A 67 -10.53 -9.68 -5.11
N ASN A 68 -11.25 -10.71 -5.52
CA ASN A 68 -10.94 -11.49 -6.72
C ASN A 68 -12.22 -12.08 -7.33
N ALA A 69 -12.53 -11.69 -8.56
CA ALA A 69 -13.68 -12.25 -9.28
C ALA A 69 -13.52 -12.12 -10.80
N ARG A 70 -14.34 -12.87 -11.53
CA ARG A 70 -14.52 -12.65 -12.98
C ARG A 70 -15.07 -11.25 -13.24
N GLY A 71 -14.52 -10.57 -14.24
CA GLY A 71 -15.05 -9.29 -14.72
C GLY A 71 -13.98 -8.25 -15.03
N ARG A 72 -14.40 -6.98 -15.01
CA ARG A 72 -13.57 -5.81 -15.32
C ARG A 72 -13.48 -4.85 -14.14
N ARG A 73 -12.50 -3.93 -14.19
CA ARG A 73 -12.40 -2.80 -13.27
C ARG A 73 -13.70 -2.00 -13.22
N SER A 74 -14.00 -1.46 -12.05
CA SER A 74 -15.16 -0.61 -11.83
C SER A 74 -14.80 0.52 -10.89
N LYS A 75 -14.91 1.77 -11.37
CA LYS A 75 -14.67 2.96 -10.55
C LYS A 75 -15.57 3.01 -9.31
N LYS A 76 -16.80 2.51 -9.41
CA LYS A 76 -17.72 2.40 -8.26
C LYS A 76 -17.17 1.46 -7.19
N ARG A 77 -16.53 0.36 -7.61
CA ARG A 77 -15.95 -0.63 -6.70
C ARG A 77 -14.67 -0.09 -6.07
N GLU A 78 -13.82 0.54 -6.87
CA GLU A 78 -12.59 1.20 -6.40
C GLU A 78 -12.90 2.26 -5.35
N ALA A 79 -13.93 3.09 -5.54
CA ALA A 79 -14.39 4.03 -4.52
C ALA A 79 -14.86 3.35 -3.23
N GLY A 80 -15.33 2.09 -3.30
CA GLY A 80 -15.64 1.28 -2.12
C GLY A 80 -14.37 0.85 -1.39
N PHE A 81 -13.38 0.31 -2.12
CA PHE A 81 -12.09 -0.10 -1.54
C PHE A 81 -11.28 1.07 -0.98
N MET A 82 -11.37 2.25 -1.57
CA MET A 82 -10.75 3.45 -1.03
C MET A 82 -11.28 3.83 0.37
N LYS A 83 -12.54 3.48 0.70
CA LYS A 83 -13.09 3.76 2.03
C LYS A 83 -12.55 2.82 3.11
N THR A 84 -12.20 1.59 2.73
CA THR A 84 -11.65 0.58 3.64
C THR A 84 -10.13 0.52 3.55
N LEU A 85 -9.49 1.30 2.66
CA LEU A 85 -8.06 1.22 2.40
C LEU A 85 -7.22 1.44 3.65
N HIS A 86 -7.56 2.44 4.46
CA HIS A 86 -6.82 2.74 5.69
C HIS A 86 -6.92 1.58 6.68
N GLU A 87 -8.12 1.04 6.88
CA GLU A 87 -8.36 -0.10 7.78
C GLU A 87 -7.56 -1.34 7.34
N GLU A 88 -7.57 -1.65 6.05
CA GLU A 88 -6.83 -2.79 5.50
C GLU A 88 -5.31 -2.59 5.58
N ALA A 89 -4.82 -1.38 5.30
CA ALA A 89 -3.40 -1.05 5.39
C ALA A 89 -2.90 -1.00 6.84
N ASP A 90 -3.70 -0.50 7.77
CA ASP A 90 -3.38 -0.49 9.21
C ASP A 90 -3.33 -1.92 9.76
N ALA A 91 -4.24 -2.81 9.34
CA ALA A 91 -4.18 -4.22 9.71
C ALA A 91 -2.88 -4.88 9.21
N ILE A 92 -2.48 -4.61 7.97
CA ILE A 92 -1.19 -5.09 7.42
C ILE A 92 -0.02 -4.51 8.20
N ALA A 93 -0.05 -3.21 8.51
CA ALA A 93 0.99 -2.55 9.28
C ALA A 93 1.13 -3.16 10.68
N GLU A 94 0.02 -3.42 11.37
CA GLU A 94 -0.01 -4.03 12.70
C GLU A 94 0.57 -5.46 12.67
N GLU A 95 0.24 -6.27 11.67
CA GLU A 95 0.83 -7.60 11.48
C GLU A 95 2.36 -7.55 11.31
N MET A 96 2.87 -6.47 10.69
CA MET A 96 4.30 -6.22 10.54
C MET A 96 4.96 -5.57 11.76
N GLY A 97 4.20 -5.32 12.84
CA GLY A 97 4.68 -4.61 14.02
C GLY A 97 4.99 -3.14 13.75
N GLY A 98 4.30 -2.54 12.78
CA GLY A 98 4.48 -1.15 12.37
C GLY A 98 3.21 -0.31 12.47
N ARG A 99 3.34 0.98 12.14
CA ARG A 99 2.27 1.97 12.17
C ARG A 99 2.46 2.99 11.05
N ILE A 100 1.37 3.35 10.37
CA ILE A 100 1.35 4.38 9.32
C ILE A 100 0.79 5.68 9.91
N PHE A 101 1.42 6.81 9.60
CA PHE A 101 0.94 8.14 10.00
C PHE A 101 0.19 8.81 8.84
N TRP A 102 -1.12 8.57 8.77
CA TRP A 102 -1.99 9.07 7.70
C TRP A 102 -2.02 10.59 7.56
N ASP A 103 -1.82 11.32 8.65
CA ASP A 103 -1.77 12.79 8.67
C ASP A 103 -0.41 13.36 8.24
N SER A 104 0.56 12.49 7.88
CA SER A 104 1.94 12.88 7.53
C SER A 104 2.38 12.30 6.18
N PRO A 105 1.73 12.69 5.07
CA PRO A 105 2.14 12.29 3.74
C PRO A 105 3.52 12.86 3.39
N LEU A 106 4.37 12.05 2.76
CA LEU A 106 5.72 12.43 2.33
C LEU A 106 5.75 12.96 0.89
N LEU A 107 4.80 12.54 0.06
CA LEU A 107 4.66 12.94 -1.34
C LEU A 107 3.19 13.20 -1.69
N GLU A 108 2.92 13.63 -2.91
CA GLU A 108 1.56 13.73 -3.44
C GLU A 108 1.01 12.34 -3.82
N GLU A 109 -0.27 12.16 -3.56
CA GLU A 109 -1.02 10.95 -3.87
C GLU A 109 -1.12 10.75 -5.38
N ARG A 110 -0.83 9.54 -5.85
CA ARG A 110 -0.98 9.14 -7.25
C ARG A 110 -2.23 8.27 -7.43
N ARG A 111 -3.07 8.63 -8.40
CA ARG A 111 -4.26 7.88 -8.80
C ARG A 111 -4.19 7.50 -10.28
N GLY A 112 -4.44 6.21 -10.57
CA GLY A 112 -4.35 5.61 -11.92
C GLY A 112 -5.67 5.09 -12.50
#